data_AF-A0A2E8K3U0-F1
#
_entry.id   AF-A0A2E8K3U0-F1
#
_cell.length_a   1.000
_cell.length_b   1.000
_cell.length_c   1.000
_cell.angle_alpha   90.00
_cell.angle_beta   90.00
_cell.angle_gamma   90.00
#
_symmetry.space_group_name_H-M   'P 1'
#
loop_
_entity.id
_entity.type
_entity.pdbx_description
1 polymer ?
#
loop_
_entity_poly.entity_id
_entity_poly.type
_entity_poly.pdbx_seq_one_letter_code
_entity_poly.pdbx_strand_id
1 'polypeptide(L)'
;MNTSRLRLFRLIPLLTGLLPILSIHTTYLVSAYEGYVAWCIPYIDSCTSISATGRHGSAFYIFKATMVPAALLLATYWVLSYAWLKDLGDRQEVAKTVMIVGVVASVFLVVYTLALGAAGDNFRLQRKIGIIVYFTFTFMAQLLLTWRLGKLPRQGITLAPLLALCSFLLGTGLLTLVLDVTTDNYSDYENAFEWVLALAIHLYFLMTWRSWRDTGFPARGSS
;
A
#
# COMPACT_ATOMS: atom_id res chain seq x y z
N MET A 1 -18.12 -10.57 20.42
CA MET A 1 -16.89 -11.04 19.74
C MET A 1 -15.86 -11.51 20.79
N ASN A 2 -15.25 -12.69 20.65
CA ASN A 2 -14.24 -13.19 21.60
C ASN A 2 -12.98 -12.29 21.58
N THR A 3 -12.31 -12.11 22.73
CA THR A 3 -11.12 -11.27 22.95
C THR A 3 -9.98 -11.58 21.98
N SER A 4 -9.84 -12.85 21.57
CA SER A 4 -8.86 -13.29 20.56
C SER A 4 -9.14 -12.72 19.16
N ARG A 5 -10.41 -12.68 18.72
CA ARG A 5 -10.81 -12.11 17.43
C ARG A 5 -10.64 -10.58 17.39
N LEU A 6 -10.94 -9.91 18.50
CA LEU A 6 -10.68 -8.46 18.66
C LEU A 6 -9.19 -8.13 18.49
N ARG A 7 -8.31 -8.93 19.09
CA ARG A 7 -6.86 -8.77 18.92
C ARG A 7 -6.44 -8.99 17.47
N LEU A 8 -6.97 -10.02 16.82
CA LEU A 8 -6.65 -10.31 15.41
C LEU A 8 -7.04 -9.15 14.48
N PHE A 9 -8.25 -8.60 14.61
CA PHE A 9 -8.67 -7.47 13.77
C PHE A 9 -7.84 -6.21 13.98
N ARG A 10 -7.39 -5.96 15.21
CA ARG A 10 -6.49 -4.84 15.51
C ARG A 10 -5.09 -5.02 14.91
N LEU A 11 -4.68 -6.22 14.51
CA LEU A 11 -3.40 -6.44 13.83
C LEU A 11 -3.48 -6.23 12.32
N ILE A 12 -4.68 -6.18 11.73
CA ILE A 12 -4.84 -6.07 10.28
C ILE A 12 -4.12 -4.84 9.67
N PRO A 13 -4.26 -3.60 10.18
CA PRO A 13 -3.55 -2.46 9.61
C PRO A 13 -2.03 -2.60 9.76
N LEU A 14 -1.58 -3.16 10.88
CA LEU A 14 -0.16 -3.41 11.14
C LEU A 14 0.42 -4.40 10.12
N LEU A 15 -0.25 -5.54 9.90
CA LEU A 15 0.17 -6.55 8.93
C LEU A 15 0.07 -6.02 7.49
N THR A 16 -0.96 -5.23 7.18
CA THR A 16 -1.16 -4.61 5.85
C THR A 16 -0.02 -3.65 5.50
N GLY A 17 0.52 -2.92 6.48
CA GLY A 17 1.70 -2.08 6.26
C GLY A 17 3.03 -2.85 6.30
N LEU A 18 3.23 -3.71 7.32
CA LEU A 18 4.52 -4.36 7.54
C LEU A 18 4.83 -5.46 6.52
N LEU A 19 3.84 -6.27 6.12
CA LEU A 19 4.10 -7.41 5.25
C LEU A 19 4.66 -6.99 3.87
N PRO A 20 4.09 -5.99 3.16
CA PRO A 20 4.69 -5.48 1.93
C PRO A 20 6.07 -4.86 2.13
N ILE A 21 6.27 -4.08 3.21
CA ILE A 21 7.57 -3.49 3.50
C ILE A 21 8.61 -4.61 3.66
N LEU A 22 8.35 -5.61 4.50
CA LEU A 22 9.28 -6.72 4.68
C LEU A 22 9.48 -7.49 3.36
N SER A 23 8.41 -7.74 2.61
CA SER A 23 8.48 -8.44 1.33
C SER A 23 9.39 -7.74 0.32
N ILE A 24 9.23 -6.43 0.07
CA ILE A 24 10.06 -5.72 -0.92
C ILE A 24 11.53 -5.67 -0.53
N HIS A 25 11.84 -5.54 0.77
CA HIS A 25 13.23 -5.52 1.24
C HIS A 25 13.86 -6.91 1.22
N THR A 26 13.14 -7.95 1.66
CA THR A 26 13.64 -9.32 1.58
C THR A 26 13.85 -9.75 0.13
N THR A 27 12.92 -9.45 -0.77
CA THR A 27 13.07 -9.78 -2.20
C THR A 27 14.21 -9.02 -2.84
N TYR A 28 14.42 -7.74 -2.48
CA TYR A 28 15.61 -7.00 -2.88
C TYR A 28 16.91 -7.67 -2.42
N LEU A 29 17.04 -7.98 -1.13
CA LEU A 29 18.25 -8.58 -0.57
C LEU A 29 18.57 -9.93 -1.22
N VAL A 30 17.55 -10.77 -1.42
CA VAL A 30 17.71 -12.07 -2.09
C VAL A 30 18.08 -11.89 -3.56
N SER A 31 17.40 -10.98 -4.27
CA SER A 31 17.68 -10.71 -5.69
C SER A 31 19.07 -10.13 -5.90
N ALA A 32 19.55 -9.28 -4.99
CA ALA A 32 20.90 -8.72 -5.05
C ALA A 32 21.96 -9.77 -4.72
N TYR A 33 21.69 -10.64 -3.73
CA TYR A 33 22.55 -11.77 -3.39
C TYR A 33 22.69 -12.77 -4.54
N GLU A 34 21.60 -13.05 -5.25
CA GLU A 34 21.59 -13.95 -6.42
C GLU A 34 22.10 -13.29 -7.71
N GLY A 35 22.48 -12.00 -7.67
CA GLY A 35 23.07 -11.28 -8.79
C GLY A 35 22.09 -10.81 -9.87
N TYR A 36 20.78 -10.79 -9.58
CA TYR A 36 19.76 -10.31 -10.52
C TYR A 36 19.55 -8.79 -10.50
N VAL A 37 19.90 -8.12 -9.39
CA VAL A 37 19.88 -6.66 -9.27
C VAL A 37 21.17 -6.18 -8.59
N ALA A 38 21.53 -4.92 -8.76
CA ALA A 38 22.72 -4.35 -8.15
C ALA A 38 22.57 -4.16 -6.63
N TRP A 39 23.68 -4.29 -5.90
CA TRP A 39 23.77 -3.85 -4.51
C TRP A 39 23.86 -2.33 -4.44
N CYS A 40 22.81 -1.68 -3.94
CA CYS A 40 22.75 -0.24 -3.71
C CYS A 40 21.82 0.12 -2.54
N ILE A 41 21.61 1.40 -2.27
CA ILE A 41 20.51 1.91 -1.47
C ILE A 41 19.38 2.32 -2.44
N PRO A 42 18.35 1.49 -2.68
CA PRO A 42 17.39 1.72 -3.76
C PRO A 42 16.58 3.01 -3.60
N TYR A 43 16.42 3.50 -2.37
CA TYR A 43 15.75 4.77 -2.05
C TYR A 43 16.51 6.02 -2.50
N ILE A 44 17.78 5.89 -2.88
CA ILE A 44 18.67 7.02 -3.23
C ILE A 44 19.35 6.77 -4.57
N ASP A 45 19.93 5.58 -4.75
CA ASP A 45 20.79 5.27 -5.90
C ASP A 45 20.00 4.86 -7.15
N SER A 46 18.67 4.66 -7.04
CA SER A 46 17.77 4.29 -8.13
C SER A 46 18.16 3.03 -8.94
N CYS A 47 19.01 2.16 -8.38
CA CYS A 47 19.63 1.08 -9.15
C CYS A 47 18.67 -0.01 -9.64
N THR A 48 17.46 -0.11 -9.06
CA THR A 48 16.46 -1.11 -9.42
C THR A 48 15.04 -0.68 -9.01
N SER A 49 14.04 -0.98 -9.84
CA SER A 49 12.62 -0.92 -9.43
C SER A 49 12.29 -2.03 -8.44
N ILE A 50 11.23 -1.84 -7.64
CA ILE A 50 10.66 -2.92 -6.79
C ILE A 50 10.20 -4.07 -7.68
N SER A 51 9.60 -3.72 -8.82
CA SER A 51 9.13 -4.71 -9.79
C SER A 51 10.24 -5.63 -10.32
N ALA A 52 11.51 -5.19 -10.36
CA ALA A 52 12.62 -6.01 -10.84
C ALA A 52 13.11 -7.02 -9.79
N THR A 53 13.04 -6.68 -8.50
CA THR A 53 13.54 -7.55 -7.41
C THR A 53 12.77 -8.86 -7.29
N GLY A 54 11.51 -8.90 -7.71
CA GLY A 54 10.65 -10.08 -7.64
C GLY A 54 10.53 -10.89 -8.94
N ARG A 55 11.40 -10.70 -9.95
CA ARG A 55 11.22 -11.34 -11.27
C ARG A 55 11.95 -12.67 -11.45
N HIS A 56 13.06 -12.87 -10.75
CA HIS A 56 13.98 -13.95 -11.02
C HIS A 56 14.38 -14.69 -9.74
N GLY A 57 14.99 -15.87 -9.93
CA GLY A 57 15.56 -16.66 -8.84
C GLY A 57 14.57 -17.05 -7.75
N SER A 58 15.07 -17.16 -6.52
CA SER A 58 14.22 -17.47 -5.37
C SER A 58 13.38 -16.26 -4.92
N ALA A 59 13.86 -15.04 -5.17
CA ALA A 59 13.15 -13.79 -4.87
C ALA A 59 11.76 -13.73 -5.55
N PHE A 60 11.62 -14.30 -6.75
CA PHE A 60 10.34 -14.45 -7.44
C PHE A 60 9.28 -15.18 -6.61
N TYR A 61 9.65 -16.33 -6.03
CA TYR A 61 8.72 -17.13 -5.23
C TYR A 61 8.40 -16.42 -3.90
N ILE A 62 9.38 -15.80 -3.27
CA ILE A 62 9.19 -15.01 -2.04
C ILE A 62 8.22 -13.86 -2.29
N PHE A 63 8.41 -13.12 -3.39
CA PHE A 63 7.55 -12.00 -3.76
C PHE A 63 6.09 -12.46 -3.91
N LYS A 64 5.84 -13.52 -4.69
CA LYS A 64 4.48 -14.05 -4.88
C LYS A 64 3.87 -14.61 -3.59
N ALA A 65 4.65 -15.38 -2.83
CA ALA A 65 4.20 -16.00 -1.60
C ALA A 65 3.81 -14.98 -0.52
N THR A 66 4.37 -13.76 -0.58
CA THR A 66 4.11 -12.71 0.43
C THR A 66 3.15 -11.63 -0.07
N MET A 67 3.24 -11.21 -1.33
CA MET A 67 2.40 -10.14 -1.88
C MET A 67 0.96 -10.57 -2.17
N VAL A 68 0.71 -11.85 -2.51
CA VAL A 68 -0.68 -12.34 -2.63
C VAL A 68 -1.41 -12.30 -1.28
N PRO A 69 -0.86 -12.84 -0.17
CA PRO A 69 -1.42 -12.62 1.16
C PRO A 69 -1.54 -11.15 1.56
N ALA A 70 -0.56 -10.31 1.18
CA ALA A 70 -0.64 -8.87 1.46
C ALA A 70 -1.84 -8.21 0.77
N ALA A 71 -2.16 -8.59 -0.46
CA ALA A 71 -3.35 -8.10 -1.15
C ALA A 71 -4.65 -8.52 -0.46
N LEU A 72 -4.71 -9.74 0.10
CA LEU A 72 -5.86 -10.20 0.89
C LEU A 72 -6.00 -9.42 2.20
N LEU A 73 -4.88 -9.14 2.87
CA LEU A 73 -4.86 -8.28 4.06
C LEU A 73 -5.33 -6.87 3.72
N LEU A 74 -4.89 -6.31 2.59
CA LEU A 74 -5.31 -4.99 2.12
C LEU A 74 -6.82 -4.95 1.83
N ALA A 75 -7.37 -5.96 1.14
CA ALA A 75 -8.82 -6.04 0.92
C ALA A 75 -9.59 -6.13 2.25
N THR A 76 -9.11 -6.95 3.18
CA THR A 76 -9.68 -7.09 4.53
C THR A 76 -9.63 -5.76 5.28
N TYR A 77 -8.49 -5.04 5.20
CA TYR A 77 -8.32 -3.73 5.79
C TYR A 77 -9.37 -2.75 5.30
N TRP A 78 -9.61 -2.66 3.98
CA TRP A 78 -10.60 -1.73 3.42
C TRP A 78 -12.04 -2.08 3.78
N VAL A 79 -12.39 -3.38 3.86
CA VAL A 79 -13.69 -3.83 4.37
C VAL A 79 -13.88 -3.44 5.84
N LEU A 80 -12.85 -3.60 6.66
CA LEU A 80 -12.88 -3.17 8.06
C LEU A 80 -12.89 -1.64 8.20
N SER A 81 -12.24 -0.89 7.30
CA SER A 81 -12.33 0.58 7.26
C SER A 81 -13.76 1.06 6.98
N TYR A 82 -14.55 0.35 6.18
CA TYR A 82 -15.97 0.64 6.01
C TYR A 82 -16.74 0.48 7.33
N ALA A 83 -16.54 -0.64 8.03
CA ALA A 83 -17.15 -0.86 9.33
C ALA A 83 -16.69 0.19 10.36
N TRP A 84 -15.42 0.59 10.33
CA TRP A 84 -14.86 1.64 11.18
C TRP A 84 -15.48 3.01 10.92
N LEU A 85 -15.58 3.42 9.66
CA LEU A 85 -16.24 4.69 9.31
C LEU A 85 -17.70 4.71 9.75
N LYS A 86 -18.43 3.59 9.63
CA LYS A 86 -19.80 3.47 10.12
C LYS A 86 -19.89 3.57 11.64
N ASP A 87 -18.98 2.93 12.37
CA ASP A 87 -18.91 3.00 13.83
C ASP A 87 -18.67 4.44 14.32
N LEU A 88 -17.90 5.21 13.55
CA LEU A 88 -17.67 6.65 13.76
C LEU A 88 -18.84 7.54 13.31
N GLY A 89 -19.95 6.96 12.83
CA GLY A 89 -21.15 7.68 12.41
C GLY A 89 -21.09 8.27 10.99
N ASP A 90 -20.22 7.77 10.11
CA ASP A 90 -20.18 8.22 8.72
C ASP A 90 -21.37 7.72 7.89
N ARG A 91 -21.65 8.42 6.78
CA ARG A 91 -22.66 8.04 5.79
C ARG A 91 -22.25 6.74 5.10
N GLN A 92 -23.16 5.77 5.09
CA GLN A 92 -22.96 4.45 4.51
C GLN A 92 -22.43 4.48 3.07
N GLU A 93 -23.02 5.30 2.20
CA GLU A 93 -22.61 5.36 0.78
C GLU A 93 -21.17 5.85 0.62
N VAL A 94 -20.75 6.83 1.42
CA VAL A 94 -19.40 7.39 1.33
C VAL A 94 -18.37 6.40 1.88
N ALA A 95 -18.67 5.78 3.02
CA ALA A 95 -17.82 4.72 3.57
C ALA A 95 -17.69 3.54 2.60
N LYS A 96 -18.77 3.19 1.89
CA LYS A 96 -18.79 2.12 0.89
C LYS A 96 -17.89 2.46 -0.30
N THR A 97 -17.88 3.72 -0.76
CA THR A 97 -16.95 4.19 -1.80
C THR A 97 -15.49 4.01 -1.39
N VAL A 98 -15.12 4.39 -0.16
CA VAL A 98 -13.74 4.18 0.36
C VAL A 98 -13.35 2.70 0.27
N MET A 99 -14.23 1.81 0.73
CA MET A 99 -14.01 0.37 0.65
C MET A 99 -13.90 -0.14 -0.78
N ILE A 100 -14.80 0.26 -1.69
CA ILE A 100 -14.78 -0.21 -3.09
C ILE A 100 -13.48 0.20 -3.76
N VAL A 101 -13.07 1.47 -3.64
CA VAL A 101 -11.82 1.96 -4.22
C VAL A 101 -10.62 1.17 -3.68
N GLY A 102 -10.57 0.95 -2.37
CA GLY A 102 -9.51 0.17 -1.74
C GLY A 102 -9.49 -1.31 -2.13
N VAL A 103 -10.66 -1.97 -2.22
CA VAL A 103 -10.78 -3.37 -2.65
C VAL A 103 -10.39 -3.53 -4.12
N VAL A 104 -10.76 -2.58 -4.98
CA VAL A 104 -10.28 -2.54 -6.37
C VAL A 104 -8.75 -2.46 -6.39
N ALA A 105 -8.14 -1.59 -5.58
CA ALA A 105 -6.69 -1.53 -5.47
C ALA A 105 -6.07 -2.90 -5.10
N SER A 106 -6.65 -3.61 -4.12
CA SER A 106 -6.21 -4.95 -3.72
C SER A 106 -6.29 -5.97 -4.86
N VAL A 107 -7.36 -5.95 -5.66
CA VAL A 107 -7.49 -6.84 -6.82
C VAL A 107 -6.39 -6.56 -7.84
N PHE A 108 -6.08 -5.30 -8.10
CA PHE A 108 -5.01 -4.95 -9.03
C PHE A 108 -3.61 -5.27 -8.49
N LEU A 109 -3.41 -5.29 -7.16
CA LEU A 109 -2.19 -5.84 -6.56
C LEU A 109 -2.03 -7.34 -6.84
N VAL A 110 -3.12 -8.11 -6.79
CA VAL A 110 -3.11 -9.54 -7.17
C VAL A 110 -2.77 -9.68 -8.65
N VAL A 111 -3.44 -8.93 -9.53
CA VAL A 111 -3.18 -8.96 -10.99
C VAL A 111 -1.72 -8.67 -11.29
N TYR A 112 -1.17 -7.62 -10.69
CA TYR A 112 0.24 -7.26 -10.81
C TYR A 112 1.16 -8.39 -10.33
N THR A 113 0.91 -8.91 -9.13
CA THR A 113 1.75 -9.96 -8.51
C THR A 113 1.75 -11.25 -9.33
N LEU A 114 0.59 -11.66 -9.86
CA LEU A 114 0.47 -12.85 -10.70
C LEU A 114 1.17 -12.67 -12.06
N ALA A 115 1.07 -11.46 -12.63
CA ALA A 115 1.71 -11.10 -13.89
C ALA A 115 3.25 -10.94 -13.79
N LEU A 116 3.79 -10.85 -12.57
CA LEU A 116 5.23 -10.80 -12.31
C LEU A 116 5.87 -12.17 -12.60
N GLY A 117 7.03 -12.16 -13.28
CA GLY A 117 7.87 -13.34 -13.59
C GLY A 117 7.22 -14.47 -14.40
N ALA A 118 6.08 -14.23 -15.07
CA ALA A 118 5.68 -15.07 -16.19
C ALA A 118 6.68 -14.81 -17.35
N ALA A 119 7.40 -15.84 -17.77
CA ALA A 119 8.39 -15.74 -18.83
C ALA A 119 7.77 -15.16 -20.12
N GLY A 120 8.26 -14.00 -20.56
CA GLY A 120 7.87 -13.33 -21.80
C GLY A 120 7.16 -11.97 -21.64
N ASP A 121 7.07 -11.24 -22.76
CA ASP A 121 6.42 -9.92 -22.85
C ASP A 121 4.89 -9.98 -22.75
N ASN A 122 4.29 -11.18 -22.82
CA ASN A 122 2.85 -11.41 -22.86
C ASN A 122 2.09 -10.81 -21.65
N PHE A 123 2.78 -10.56 -20.53
CA PHE A 123 2.20 -9.99 -19.32
C PHE A 123 2.69 -8.58 -18.97
N ARG A 124 3.44 -7.91 -19.87
CA ARG A 124 4.01 -6.58 -19.62
C ARG A 124 2.92 -5.53 -19.38
N LEU A 125 1.84 -5.59 -20.15
CA LEU A 125 0.71 -4.66 -20.03
C LEU A 125 -0.02 -4.84 -18.69
N GLN A 126 -0.28 -6.08 -18.29
CA GLN A 126 -0.98 -6.46 -17.06
C GLN A 126 -0.18 -6.03 -15.83
N ARG A 127 1.17 -6.15 -15.87
CA ARG A 127 2.04 -5.61 -14.82
C ARG A 127 1.92 -4.09 -14.72
N LYS A 128 2.03 -3.38 -15.86
CA LYS A 128 1.98 -1.91 -15.89
C LYS A 128 0.62 -1.38 -15.43
N ILE A 129 -0.48 -1.92 -15.96
CA ILE A 129 -1.83 -1.54 -15.54
C ILE A 129 -2.06 -1.93 -14.08
N GLY A 130 -1.67 -3.15 -13.70
CA GLY A 130 -1.75 -3.68 -12.34
C GLY A 130 -1.17 -2.74 -11.30
N ILE A 131 0.11 -2.37 -11.48
CA ILE A 131 0.84 -1.56 -10.51
C ILE A 131 0.31 -0.12 -10.47
N ILE A 132 0.01 0.48 -11.63
CA ILE A 132 -0.52 1.85 -11.69
C ILE A 132 -1.87 1.93 -10.99
N VAL A 133 -2.81 1.06 -11.34
CA VAL A 133 -4.16 1.07 -10.74
C VAL A 133 -4.07 0.77 -9.24
N TYR A 134 -3.21 -0.18 -8.82
CA TYR A 134 -2.96 -0.45 -7.40
C TYR A 134 -2.51 0.81 -6.65
N PHE A 135 -1.45 1.49 -7.11
CA PHE A 135 -0.91 2.67 -6.44
C PHE A 135 -1.92 3.81 -6.42
N THR A 136 -2.52 4.12 -7.57
CA THR A 136 -3.49 5.22 -7.69
C THR A 136 -4.72 5.00 -6.81
N PHE A 137 -5.33 3.81 -6.85
CA PHE A 137 -6.54 3.54 -6.07
C PHE A 137 -6.24 3.38 -4.58
N THR A 138 -5.08 2.82 -4.21
CA THR A 138 -4.66 2.78 -2.80
C THR A 138 -4.52 4.18 -2.25
N PHE A 139 -3.80 5.06 -2.95
CA PHE A 139 -3.61 6.44 -2.53
C PHE A 139 -4.95 7.21 -2.50
N MET A 140 -5.81 7.03 -3.50
CA MET A 140 -7.15 7.62 -3.52
C MET A 140 -7.98 7.18 -2.30
N ALA A 141 -7.98 5.89 -1.95
CA ALA A 141 -8.68 5.39 -0.78
C ALA A 141 -8.10 5.97 0.52
N GLN A 142 -6.78 6.14 0.62
CA GLN A 142 -6.11 6.78 1.78
C GLN A 142 -6.50 8.26 1.91
N LEU A 143 -6.56 9.00 0.79
CA LEU A 143 -7.02 10.38 0.77
C LEU A 143 -8.48 10.49 1.21
N LEU A 144 -9.36 9.67 0.62
CA LEU A 144 -10.78 9.67 0.95
C LEU A 144 -11.00 9.31 2.42
N LEU A 145 -10.33 8.27 2.93
CA LEU A 145 -10.39 7.88 4.34
C LEU A 145 -9.95 9.04 5.24
N THR A 146 -8.78 9.63 5.00
CA THR A 146 -8.26 10.77 5.79
C THR A 146 -9.22 11.95 5.75
N TRP A 147 -9.78 12.26 4.59
CA TRP A 147 -10.76 13.33 4.42
C TRP A 147 -12.05 13.05 5.21
N ARG A 148 -12.56 11.81 5.21
CA ARG A 148 -13.72 11.42 6.02
C ARG A 148 -13.44 11.55 7.51
N LEU A 149 -12.30 11.04 7.99
CA LEU A 149 -11.90 11.18 9.39
C LEU A 149 -11.78 12.65 9.81
N GLY A 150 -11.44 13.56 8.88
CA GLY A 150 -11.45 15.00 9.11
C GLY A 150 -12.82 15.67 9.22
N LYS A 151 -13.89 15.02 8.73
CA LYS A 151 -15.27 15.52 8.75
C LYS A 151 -16.11 14.97 9.90
N LEU A 152 -15.68 13.87 10.51
CA LEU A 152 -16.37 13.24 11.62
C LEU A 152 -16.01 13.89 12.97
N PRO A 153 -16.88 13.80 13.99
CA PRO A 153 -16.56 14.27 15.33
C PRO A 153 -15.26 13.62 15.83
N ARG A 154 -14.27 14.43 16.21
CA ARG A 154 -12.92 13.98 16.56
C ARG A 154 -12.90 13.22 17.89
N GLN A 155 -13.20 11.93 17.86
CA GLN A 155 -13.06 11.04 19.02
C GLN A 155 -11.66 10.41 19.02
N GLY A 156 -10.66 11.13 19.55
CA GLY A 156 -9.32 10.58 19.81
C GLY A 156 -8.41 10.34 18.58
N ILE A 157 -8.86 10.67 17.36
CA ILE A 157 -8.06 10.48 16.13
C ILE A 157 -7.09 11.66 15.92
N THR A 158 -5.78 11.36 15.88
CA THR A 158 -4.77 12.33 15.46
C THR A 158 -4.60 12.32 13.93
N LEU A 159 -5.13 13.34 13.25
CA LEU A 159 -5.13 13.41 11.78
C LEU A 159 -3.81 13.91 11.16
N ALA A 160 -3.03 14.70 11.91
CA ALA A 160 -1.81 15.32 11.42
C ALA A 160 -0.84 14.35 10.69
N PRO A 161 -0.49 13.16 11.21
CA PRO A 161 0.41 12.24 10.52
C PRO A 161 -0.21 11.65 9.24
N LEU A 162 -1.53 11.40 9.21
CA LEU A 162 -2.21 10.89 8.02
C LEU A 162 -2.23 11.96 6.91
N LEU A 163 -2.56 13.20 7.28
CA LEU A 163 -2.51 14.33 6.35
C LEU A 163 -1.08 14.58 5.85
N ALA A 164 -0.08 14.52 6.72
CA ALA A 164 1.33 14.68 6.33
C ALA A 164 1.75 13.62 5.30
N LEU A 165 1.41 12.35 5.52
CA LEU A 165 1.68 11.27 4.56
C LEU A 165 0.92 11.46 3.25
N CYS A 166 -0.36 11.81 3.30
CA CYS A 166 -1.15 12.07 2.09
C CYS A 166 -0.60 13.26 1.29
N SER A 167 -0.22 14.35 1.95
CA SER A 167 0.39 15.52 1.32
C SER A 167 1.77 15.19 0.75
N PHE A 168 2.57 14.39 1.46
CA PHE A 168 3.86 13.91 0.97
C PHE A 168 3.69 13.06 -0.29
N LEU A 169 2.80 12.06 -0.26
CA LEU A 169 2.50 11.21 -1.41
C LEU A 169 1.99 12.01 -2.61
N LEU A 170 1.08 12.97 -2.38
CA LEU A 170 0.58 13.85 -3.45
C LEU A 170 1.70 14.72 -4.03
N GLY A 171 2.46 15.37 -3.15
CA GLY A 171 3.55 16.27 -3.55
C GLY A 171 4.63 15.53 -4.32
N THR A 172 5.07 14.38 -3.82
CA THR A 172 6.05 13.52 -4.49
C THR A 172 5.50 12.97 -5.80
N GLY A 173 4.26 12.49 -5.86
CA GLY A 173 3.65 11.97 -7.09
C GLY A 173 3.43 13.06 -8.17
N LEU A 174 3.11 14.28 -7.78
CA LEU A 174 3.05 15.41 -8.71
C LEU A 174 4.45 15.83 -9.17
N LEU A 175 5.42 15.84 -8.25
CA LEU A 175 6.82 16.13 -8.58
C LEU A 175 7.37 15.14 -9.60
N THR A 176 7.09 13.84 -9.47
CA THR A 176 7.53 12.85 -10.45
C THR A 176 6.95 13.11 -11.84
N LEU A 177 5.69 13.52 -11.94
CA LEU A 177 5.06 13.86 -13.23
C LEU A 177 5.68 15.13 -13.85
N VAL A 178 5.99 16.12 -13.02
CA VAL A 178 6.65 17.35 -13.49
C VAL A 178 8.06 17.04 -13.98
N LEU A 179 8.84 16.25 -13.23
CA LEU A 179 10.19 15.88 -13.60
C LEU A 179 10.22 15.03 -14.89
N ASP A 180 9.31 14.06 -15.03
CA ASP A 180 9.17 13.22 -16.23
C ASP A 180 8.92 14.06 -17.50
N VAL A 181 8.18 15.16 -17.38
CA VAL A 181 7.87 16.05 -18.51
C VAL A 181 8.93 17.14 -18.74
N THR A 182 9.67 17.54 -17.71
CA THR A 182 10.58 18.70 -17.78
C THR A 182 12.07 18.34 -17.85
N THR A 183 12.43 17.10 -17.53
CA THR A 183 13.83 16.65 -17.48
C THR A 183 14.03 15.39 -18.31
N ASP A 184 15.05 15.41 -19.17
CA ASP A 184 15.37 14.26 -20.03
C ASP A 184 15.98 13.08 -19.26
N ASN A 185 16.48 13.32 -18.04
CA ASN A 185 17.18 12.34 -17.20
C ASN A 185 16.34 11.78 -16.04
N TYR A 186 15.01 11.98 -16.06
CA TYR A 186 14.12 11.47 -15.00
C TYR A 186 14.26 9.95 -14.78
N SER A 187 14.48 9.20 -15.86
CA SER A 187 14.71 7.75 -15.83
C SER A 187 15.87 7.33 -14.92
N ASP A 188 16.83 8.22 -14.66
CA ASP A 188 17.98 7.89 -13.81
C ASP A 188 17.59 7.76 -12.33
N TYR A 189 16.49 8.39 -11.91
CA TYR A 189 16.08 8.45 -10.50
C TYR A 189 14.61 8.08 -10.26
N GLU A 190 13.88 7.61 -11.29
CA GLU A 190 12.48 7.18 -11.21
C GLU A 190 12.27 6.04 -10.18
N ASN A 191 13.21 5.09 -10.10
CA ASN A 191 13.07 3.95 -9.20
C ASN A 191 13.19 4.41 -7.74
N ALA A 192 14.09 5.35 -7.43
CA ALA A 192 14.20 5.90 -6.08
C ALA A 192 12.87 6.50 -5.61
N PHE A 193 12.17 7.23 -6.49
CA PHE A 193 10.81 7.71 -6.22
C PHE A 193 9.79 6.58 -6.03
N GLU A 194 9.82 5.53 -6.87
CA GLU A 194 8.98 4.33 -6.70
C GLU A 194 9.14 3.74 -5.29
N TRP A 195 10.38 3.57 -4.83
CA TRP A 195 10.69 3.03 -3.50
C TRP A 195 10.17 3.93 -2.38
N VAL A 196 10.39 5.23 -2.47
CA VAL A 196 9.92 6.22 -1.47
C VAL A 196 8.39 6.25 -1.40
N LEU A 197 7.71 6.31 -2.55
CA LEU A 197 6.24 6.30 -2.63
C LEU A 197 5.66 4.99 -2.10
N ALA A 198 6.26 3.85 -2.45
CA ALA A 198 5.86 2.55 -1.93
C ALA A 198 5.96 2.49 -0.41
N LEU A 199 7.09 2.91 0.17
CA LEU A 199 7.25 2.94 1.62
C LEU A 199 6.20 3.85 2.29
N ALA A 200 6.03 5.07 1.78
CA ALA A 200 5.10 6.04 2.35
C ALA A 200 3.63 5.57 2.32
N ILE A 201 3.18 4.91 1.25
CA ILE A 201 1.84 4.29 1.20
C ILE A 201 1.68 3.24 2.29
N HIS A 202 2.68 2.41 2.55
CA HIS A 202 2.55 1.35 3.55
C HIS A 202 2.65 1.88 4.99
N LEU A 203 3.45 2.93 5.22
CA LEU A 203 3.51 3.63 6.51
C LEU A 203 2.15 4.20 6.91
N TYR A 204 1.31 4.61 5.97
CA TYR A 204 -0.05 5.08 6.24
C TYR A 204 -0.86 4.04 7.01
N PHE A 205 -0.81 2.76 6.62
CA PHE A 205 -1.55 1.70 7.33
C PHE A 205 -1.05 1.52 8.77
N LEU A 206 0.26 1.66 9.00
CA LEU A 206 0.84 1.63 10.35
C LEU A 206 0.36 2.80 11.22
N MET A 207 0.10 3.97 10.62
CA MET A 207 -0.48 5.11 11.34
C MET A 207 -1.96 4.86 11.67
N THR A 208 -2.73 4.29 10.74
CA THR A 208 -4.15 3.95 11.00
C THR A 208 -4.33 2.87 12.06
N TRP A 209 -3.34 1.99 12.28
CA TRP A 209 -3.32 1.07 13.41
C TRP A 209 -3.49 1.80 14.76
N ARG A 210 -2.80 2.94 14.94
CA ARG A 210 -2.93 3.77 16.14
C ARG A 210 -4.33 4.36 16.22
N SER A 211 -4.84 4.92 15.11
CA SER A 211 -6.19 5.49 15.04
C SER A 211 -7.29 4.49 15.36
N TRP A 212 -7.16 3.23 14.95
CA TRP A 212 -8.12 2.16 15.31
C TRP A 212 -8.07 1.87 16.82
N ARG A 213 -6.89 1.91 17.43
CA ARG A 213 -6.75 1.72 18.88
C ARG A 213 -7.35 2.88 19.67
N ASP A 214 -7.09 4.11 19.23
CA ASP A 214 -7.53 5.33 19.91
C ASP A 214 -9.06 5.49 19.86
N THR A 215 -9.69 5.01 18.79
CA THR A 215 -11.15 4.96 18.63
C THR A 215 -11.79 3.72 19.23
N GLY A 216 -11.00 2.79 19.79
CA GLY A 216 -11.51 1.55 20.35
C GLY A 216 -11.95 0.49 19.33
N PHE A 217 -11.78 0.74 18.03
CA PHE A 217 -12.21 -0.16 16.95
C PHE A 217 -11.41 -1.48 16.90
N PRO A 218 -12.05 -2.62 16.58
CA PRO A 218 -13.50 -2.80 16.53
C PRO A 218 -14.13 -2.75 17.94
N ALA A 219 -15.29 -2.11 18.05
CA ALA A 219 -16.04 -2.01 19.29
C ALA A 219 -16.43 -3.41 19.80
N ARG A 220 -16.59 -3.54 21.12
CA ARG A 220 -17.00 -4.80 21.78
C ARG A 220 -18.51 -5.02 21.55
N GLY A 221 -18.94 -5.14 20.29
CA GLY A 221 -20.35 -5.24 19.92
C GLY A 221 -20.68 -5.18 18.41
N SER A 222 -19.73 -4.84 17.52
CA SER A 222 -20.01 -4.80 16.08
C SER A 222 -20.01 -6.22 15.49
N SER A 223 -21.22 -6.77 15.32
CA SER A 223 -21.55 -7.90 14.46
C SER A 223 -22.09 -7.39 13.14
#